data_AF-F5GUP5-F1
#
_entry.id   AF-F5GUP5-F1
#
_cell.length_a   1.000
_cell.length_b   1.000
_cell.length_c   1.000
_cell.angle_alpha   90.00
_cell.angle_beta   90.00
_cell.angle_gamma   90.00
#
_symmetry.space_group_name_H-M   'P 1'
#
loop_
_entity.id
_entity.type
_entity.pdbx_description
1 polymer ?
#
loop_
_entity_poly.entity_id
_entity_poly.type
_entity_poly.pdbx_seq_one_letter_code
_entity_poly.pdbx_strand_id
1 'polypeptide(L)'
;REEEVDTVYLLAKELAYDVVTGQTDKLTAALAKTSGKDIVQFAKAVEISAPKIDGQVCVTKKGTSGSSYAEYDLETDVQSGTKLKVALCGGAGAGTGNGGASAQVLHDFVSNTLSGGSKNWPTSTVGSGNSTGPVPVQNDNAEAVAKDLTKLTTEEKNIVAGLLAKTIEGGEVVEIRAVSSTSVMVNASYDLLSEGLGVVPYACVGLGGNFVGVVDGHITPKLAYRLKAELSYQLSPEISAFAGKHASYLL
;
A
#
# COMPACT_ATOMS: atom_id res chain seq x y z
N ARG A 1 -2.99 3.57 -22.01
CA ARG A 1 -3.45 3.89 -20.64
C ARG A 1 -4.08 2.67 -19.98
N GLU A 2 -4.86 1.83 -20.67
CA GLU A 2 -5.38 0.56 -20.09
C GLU A 2 -4.28 -0.51 -19.92
N GLU A 3 -3.39 -0.72 -20.91
CA GLU A 3 -2.31 -1.73 -20.81
C GLU A 3 -1.29 -1.48 -19.68
N GLU A 4 -1.10 -0.22 -19.29
CA GLU A 4 -0.17 0.17 -18.22
C GLU A 4 -0.75 -0.15 -16.82
N VAL A 5 -2.09 -0.13 -16.68
CA VAL A 5 -2.76 -0.44 -15.41
C VAL A 5 -2.79 -1.94 -15.18
N ASP A 6 -3.07 -2.72 -16.23
CA ASP A 6 -3.09 -4.19 -16.14
C ASP A 6 -1.70 -4.77 -15.82
N THR A 7 -0.64 -4.19 -16.37
CA THR A 7 0.74 -4.64 -16.11
C THR A 7 1.21 -4.33 -14.69
N VAL A 8 0.85 -3.16 -14.15
CA VAL A 8 1.15 -2.79 -12.75
C VAL A 8 0.38 -3.65 -11.75
N TYR A 9 -0.90 -3.94 -12.03
CA TYR A 9 -1.73 -4.81 -11.20
C TYR A 9 -1.21 -6.25 -11.14
N LEU A 10 -0.78 -6.80 -12.29
CA LEU A 10 -0.18 -8.13 -12.34
C LEU A 10 1.14 -8.19 -11.57
N LEU A 11 1.99 -7.16 -11.70
CA LEU A 11 3.27 -7.09 -10.98
C LEU A 11 3.07 -7.09 -9.46
N ALA A 12 2.09 -6.33 -8.95
CA ALA A 12 1.82 -6.25 -7.53
C ALA A 12 1.32 -7.57 -6.94
N LYS A 13 0.46 -8.29 -7.68
CA LYS A 13 0.01 -9.64 -7.31
C LYS A 13 1.15 -10.65 -7.32
N GLU A 14 2.02 -10.60 -8.32
CA GLU A 14 3.20 -11.46 -8.40
C GLU A 14 4.12 -11.24 -7.19
N LEU A 15 4.41 -9.98 -6.85
CA LEU A 15 5.22 -9.62 -5.68
C LEU A 15 4.63 -10.15 -4.38
N ALA A 16 3.33 -9.92 -4.15
CA ALA A 16 2.63 -10.41 -2.96
C ALA A 16 2.68 -11.95 -2.87
N TYR A 17 2.45 -12.64 -3.98
CA TYR A 17 2.49 -14.10 -4.05
C TYR A 17 3.90 -14.66 -3.82
N ASP A 18 4.92 -14.07 -4.42
CA ASP A 18 6.31 -14.53 -4.32
C ASP A 18 6.87 -14.34 -2.90
N VAL A 19 6.48 -13.27 -2.20
CA VAL A 19 6.81 -13.07 -0.77
C VAL A 19 6.21 -14.18 0.08
N VAL A 20 4.91 -14.46 -0.07
CA VAL A 20 4.20 -15.47 0.74
C VAL A 20 4.72 -16.87 0.47
N THR A 21 4.98 -17.20 -0.80
CA THR A 21 5.49 -18.51 -1.20
C THR A 21 6.99 -18.69 -1.01
N GLY A 22 7.72 -17.62 -0.68
CA GLY A 22 9.16 -17.67 -0.43
C GLY A 22 10.00 -17.87 -1.69
N GLN A 23 9.50 -17.47 -2.87
CA GLN A 23 10.21 -17.63 -4.13
C GLN A 23 11.22 -16.50 -4.33
N THR A 24 12.37 -16.57 -3.65
CA THR A 24 13.38 -15.50 -3.62
C THR A 24 13.80 -15.06 -5.03
N ASP A 25 14.09 -15.96 -5.96
CA ASP A 25 14.55 -15.60 -7.31
C ASP A 25 13.49 -14.83 -8.12
N LYS A 26 12.22 -15.24 -8.02
CA LYS A 26 11.12 -14.56 -8.70
C LYS A 26 10.81 -13.21 -8.06
N LEU A 27 10.81 -13.17 -6.72
CA LEU A 27 10.67 -11.94 -5.96
C LEU A 27 11.78 -10.95 -6.31
N THR A 28 13.03 -11.38 -6.41
CA THR A 28 14.15 -10.54 -6.86
C THR A 28 13.91 -10.00 -8.26
N ALA A 29 13.49 -10.84 -9.20
CA ALA A 29 13.22 -10.41 -10.57
C ALA A 29 12.06 -9.42 -10.67
N ALA A 30 11.02 -9.59 -9.86
CA ALA A 30 9.88 -8.68 -9.78
C ALA A 30 10.26 -7.34 -9.11
N LEU A 31 10.95 -7.39 -7.95
CA LEU A 31 11.45 -6.21 -7.25
C LEU A 31 12.44 -5.39 -8.11
N ALA A 32 13.27 -6.06 -8.91
CA ALA A 32 14.18 -5.39 -9.82
C ALA A 32 13.47 -4.61 -10.94
N LYS A 33 12.22 -4.97 -11.28
CA LYS A 33 11.37 -4.25 -12.23
C LYS A 33 10.56 -3.13 -11.56
N THR A 34 10.38 -3.19 -10.24
CA THR A 34 9.71 -2.14 -9.47
C THR A 34 10.54 -0.87 -9.44
N SER A 35 9.91 0.28 -9.63
CA SER A 35 10.63 1.55 -9.59
C SER A 35 11.16 1.84 -8.18
N GLY A 36 12.33 2.48 -8.07
CA GLY A 36 12.87 2.84 -6.75
C GLY A 36 11.93 3.77 -5.96
N LYS A 37 11.09 4.56 -6.63
CA LYS A 37 10.10 5.44 -5.98
C LYS A 37 9.02 4.62 -5.28
N ASP A 38 8.56 3.55 -5.90
CA ASP A 38 7.57 2.65 -5.30
C ASP A 38 8.17 1.89 -4.13
N ILE A 39 9.46 1.55 -4.19
CA ILE A 39 10.20 0.96 -3.06
C ILE A 39 10.32 1.93 -1.89
N VAL A 40 10.57 3.22 -2.16
CA VAL A 40 10.54 4.26 -1.11
C VAL A 40 9.15 4.34 -0.46
N GLN A 41 8.06 4.31 -1.25
CA GLN A 41 6.71 4.30 -0.70
C GLN A 41 6.40 3.03 0.10
N PHE A 42 6.83 1.87 -0.40
CA PHE A 42 6.70 0.60 0.30
C PHE A 42 7.41 0.63 1.65
N ALA A 43 8.68 1.04 1.70
CA ALA A 43 9.44 1.12 2.94
C ALA A 43 8.79 2.09 3.94
N LYS A 44 8.30 3.26 3.48
CA LYS A 44 7.53 4.19 4.33
C LYS A 44 6.24 3.56 4.88
N ALA A 45 5.54 2.76 4.08
CA ALA A 45 4.35 2.06 4.52
C ALA A 45 4.67 0.97 5.57
N VAL A 46 5.80 0.28 5.43
CA VAL A 46 6.32 -0.71 6.40
C VAL A 46 6.73 -0.02 7.70
N GLU A 47 7.46 1.09 7.64
CA GLU A 47 7.86 1.88 8.81
C GLU A 47 6.65 2.28 9.67
N ILE A 48 5.58 2.77 9.02
CA ILE A 48 4.37 3.24 9.71
C ILE A 48 3.51 2.08 10.22
N SER A 49 3.29 1.05 9.38
CA SER A 49 2.28 0.01 9.63
C SER A 49 2.84 -1.22 10.34
N ALA A 50 4.14 -1.49 10.17
CA ALA A 50 4.82 -2.68 10.65
C ALA A 50 6.27 -2.38 11.09
N PRO A 51 6.50 -1.50 12.08
CA PRO A 51 7.84 -1.08 12.49
C PRO A 51 8.73 -2.24 12.98
N LYS A 52 8.14 -3.34 13.44
CA LYS A 52 8.89 -4.57 13.78
C LYS A 52 9.51 -5.23 12.54
N ILE A 53 8.80 -5.21 11.41
CA ILE A 53 9.26 -5.76 10.13
C ILE A 53 10.30 -4.82 9.51
N ASP A 54 10.09 -3.50 9.59
CA ASP A 54 11.09 -2.51 9.18
C ASP A 54 12.45 -2.82 9.82
N GLY A 55 12.47 -3.11 11.13
CA GLY A 55 13.66 -3.47 11.88
C GLY A 55 14.30 -4.83 11.55
N GLN A 56 13.70 -5.65 10.69
CA GLN A 56 14.22 -6.97 10.29
C GLN A 56 14.77 -6.99 8.86
N VAL A 57 14.47 -5.98 8.06
CA VAL A 57 14.81 -5.93 6.63
C VAL A 57 15.93 -4.92 6.40
N CYS A 58 16.90 -5.26 5.55
CA CYS A 58 18.05 -4.41 5.28
C CYS A 58 18.80 -4.00 6.55
N VAL A 59 18.95 -4.92 7.51
CA VAL A 59 19.65 -4.63 8.76
C VAL A 59 21.16 -4.60 8.47
N THR A 60 21.77 -3.42 8.59
CA THR A 60 23.22 -3.23 8.45
C THR A 60 23.98 -4.08 9.47
N LYS A 61 25.18 -4.51 9.08
CA LYS A 61 26.00 -5.45 9.86
C LYS A 61 27.29 -4.80 10.34
N LYS A 62 27.80 -5.31 11.45
CA LYS A 62 29.14 -4.97 11.95
C LYS A 62 30.21 -5.55 11.04
N GLY A 63 31.37 -4.88 11.02
CA GLY A 63 32.58 -5.47 10.45
C GLY A 63 33.09 -6.66 11.28
N THR A 64 33.78 -7.59 10.64
CA THR A 64 34.25 -8.87 11.23
C THR A 64 35.02 -8.72 12.55
N SER A 65 35.68 -7.58 12.76
CA SER A 65 36.51 -7.29 13.94
C SER A 65 36.09 -6.02 14.69
N GLY A 66 34.97 -5.40 14.31
CA GLY A 66 34.52 -4.10 14.81
C GLY A 66 33.26 -4.18 15.66
N SER A 67 33.10 -3.23 16.59
CA SER A 67 31.87 -3.08 17.38
C SER A 67 30.80 -2.25 16.68
N SER A 68 31.18 -1.45 15.69
CA SER A 68 30.31 -0.50 14.99
C SER A 68 29.62 -1.10 13.78
N TYR A 69 28.40 -0.66 13.51
CA TYR A 69 27.61 -1.04 12.35
C TYR A 69 27.99 -0.22 11.12
N ALA A 70 27.77 -0.79 9.94
CA ALA A 70 27.78 0.00 8.72
C ALA A 70 26.66 1.06 8.75
N GLU A 71 26.88 2.18 8.07
CA GLU A 71 25.88 3.22 7.88
C GLU A 71 25.57 3.37 6.41
N TYR A 72 24.30 3.51 6.09
CA TYR A 72 23.82 3.78 4.74
C TYR A 72 24.28 5.14 4.24
N ASP A 73 24.70 5.16 2.98
CA ASP A 73 25.13 6.34 2.25
C ASP A 73 24.87 6.17 0.76
N LEU A 74 25.11 7.21 -0.04
CA LEU A 74 24.87 7.20 -1.48
C LEU A 74 25.77 6.23 -2.24
N GLU A 75 26.95 5.92 -1.69
CA GLU A 75 27.94 5.04 -2.30
C GLU A 75 28.61 4.19 -1.22
N THR A 76 28.90 2.95 -1.55
CA THR A 76 29.69 2.08 -0.67
C THR A 76 31.12 2.60 -0.60
N ASP A 77 31.59 2.98 0.58
CA ASP A 77 32.95 3.45 0.85
C ASP A 77 33.41 2.85 2.18
N VAL A 78 33.74 1.55 2.12
CA VAL A 78 34.23 0.80 3.27
C VAL A 78 35.75 0.69 3.21
N GLN A 79 36.39 1.29 4.21
CA GLN A 79 37.83 1.35 4.39
C GLN A 79 38.16 0.89 5.80
N SER A 80 38.91 -0.21 5.90
CA SER A 80 39.31 -0.78 7.19
C SER A 80 39.96 0.27 8.09
N GLY A 81 39.40 0.46 9.29
CA GLY A 81 39.90 1.42 10.28
C GLY A 81 39.54 2.88 10.01
N THR A 82 38.75 3.20 8.98
CA THR A 82 38.40 4.59 8.66
C THR A 82 36.91 4.79 8.42
N LYS A 83 36.30 4.07 7.46
CA LYS A 83 34.92 4.31 7.02
C LYS A 83 34.11 3.02 6.92
N LEU A 84 32.85 3.08 7.31
CA LEU A 84 31.90 1.97 7.25
C LEU A 84 30.62 2.36 6.49
N LYS A 85 30.75 3.04 5.33
CA LYS A 85 29.59 3.48 4.53
C LYS A 85 29.19 2.44 3.50
N VAL A 86 27.89 2.13 3.40
CA VAL A 86 27.35 1.11 2.47
C VAL A 86 26.15 1.63 1.69
N ALA A 87 26.03 1.25 0.42
CA ALA A 87 24.83 1.48 -0.39
C ALA A 87 24.05 0.18 -0.67
N LEU A 88 24.53 -0.95 -0.15
CA LEU A 88 23.93 -2.27 -0.26
C LEU A 88 23.03 -2.56 0.95
N CYS A 89 21.76 -2.92 0.72
CA CYS A 89 20.81 -3.39 1.73
C CYS A 89 21.43 -4.54 2.55
N GLY A 90 21.45 -4.38 3.87
CA GLY A 90 22.05 -5.34 4.79
C GLY A 90 23.59 -5.43 4.70
N GLY A 91 24.23 -4.41 4.13
CA GLY A 91 25.66 -4.29 3.94
C GLY A 91 26.43 -4.34 5.27
N ALA A 92 27.66 -4.84 5.20
CA ALA A 92 28.57 -4.92 6.34
C ALA A 92 29.71 -3.92 6.18
N GLY A 93 30.19 -3.41 7.32
CA GLY A 93 31.43 -2.65 7.37
C GLY A 93 32.67 -3.55 7.28
N ALA A 94 33.86 -2.96 7.34
CA ALA A 94 35.12 -3.68 7.44
C ALA A 94 35.94 -3.24 8.67
N GLY A 95 36.44 -4.22 9.42
CA GLY A 95 37.38 -3.99 10.52
C GLY A 95 36.85 -3.06 11.61
N THR A 96 37.75 -2.26 12.20
CA THR A 96 37.51 -1.36 13.34
C THR A 96 37.25 0.10 12.92
N GLY A 97 36.53 0.32 11.81
CA GLY A 97 36.27 1.67 11.27
C GLY A 97 35.26 2.50 12.08
N ASN A 98 35.16 3.78 11.72
CA ASN A 98 34.10 4.66 12.24
C ASN A 98 32.78 4.34 11.53
N GLY A 99 31.81 3.86 12.28
CA GLY A 99 30.44 3.62 11.82
C GLY A 99 29.43 3.82 12.94
N GLY A 100 28.19 3.39 12.69
CA GLY A 100 27.05 3.65 13.55
C GLY A 100 27.06 2.88 14.86
N ALA A 101 26.49 3.48 15.90
CA ALA A 101 26.32 2.85 17.22
C ALA A 101 25.24 1.76 17.20
N SER A 102 24.24 1.87 16.32
CA SER A 102 23.15 0.93 16.12
C SER A 102 23.05 0.50 14.67
N ALA A 103 22.43 -0.65 14.43
CA ALA A 103 22.09 -1.08 13.08
C ALA A 103 21.03 -0.14 12.49
N GLN A 104 21.25 0.24 11.25
CA GLN A 104 20.25 0.84 10.37
C GLN A 104 19.46 -0.22 9.61
N VAL A 105 18.24 0.11 9.21
CA VAL A 105 17.21 -0.84 8.75
C VAL A 105 16.57 -0.36 7.42
N LEU A 106 15.42 -0.92 7.02
CA LEU A 106 14.81 -0.65 5.71
C LEU A 106 14.50 0.84 5.45
N HIS A 107 13.88 1.55 6.40
CA HIS A 107 13.60 2.98 6.22
C HIS A 107 14.90 3.81 6.08
N ASP A 108 15.96 3.49 6.84
CA ASP A 108 17.26 4.13 6.70
C ASP A 108 17.88 3.86 5.32
N PHE A 109 17.78 2.62 4.83
CA PHE A 109 18.26 2.24 3.50
C PHE A 109 17.61 3.11 2.43
N VAL A 110 16.29 3.21 2.40
CA VAL A 110 15.61 4.01 1.37
C VAL A 110 15.87 5.51 1.54
N SER A 111 15.96 6.01 2.77
CA SER A 111 16.20 7.43 3.04
C SER A 111 17.60 7.87 2.62
N ASN A 112 18.61 7.05 2.92
CA ASN A 112 20.01 7.44 2.80
C ASN A 112 20.66 6.96 1.49
N THR A 113 20.11 5.92 0.85
CA THR A 113 20.71 5.35 -0.39
C THR A 113 19.88 5.65 -1.65
N LEU A 114 18.54 5.71 -1.58
CA LEU A 114 17.68 5.95 -2.75
C LEU A 114 17.46 7.45 -2.99
N SER A 115 18.55 8.21 -3.17
CA SER A 115 18.46 9.63 -3.53
C SER A 115 17.64 9.86 -4.80
N GLY A 116 16.76 10.86 -4.77
CA GLY A 116 15.77 11.11 -5.84
C GLY A 116 14.80 9.94 -6.08
N GLY A 117 14.76 8.97 -5.18
CA GLY A 117 13.98 7.75 -5.27
C GLY A 117 14.53 6.69 -6.23
N SER A 118 15.80 6.73 -6.65
CA SER A 118 16.30 5.70 -7.59
C SER A 118 17.80 5.43 -7.64
N LYS A 119 18.69 6.29 -7.10
CA LYS A 119 20.15 6.20 -7.34
C LYS A 119 20.75 4.79 -7.11
N ASN A 120 20.33 4.08 -6.08
CA ASN A 120 20.84 2.75 -5.71
C ASN A 120 19.81 1.62 -5.91
N TRP A 121 18.84 1.78 -6.81
CA TRP A 121 17.82 0.76 -7.07
C TRP A 121 17.76 0.37 -8.56
N PRO A 122 17.76 -0.93 -8.91
CA PRO A 122 17.84 -2.11 -8.03
C PRO A 122 19.28 -2.56 -7.69
N THR A 123 20.29 -1.80 -8.14
CA THR A 123 21.71 -2.13 -7.97
C THR A 123 22.43 -1.06 -7.15
N SER A 124 23.31 -1.46 -6.24
CA SER A 124 24.10 -0.58 -5.38
C SER A 124 25.22 0.14 -6.15
N THR A 125 25.71 1.25 -5.59
CA THR A 125 26.85 2.00 -6.13
C THR A 125 28.07 1.82 -5.24
N VAL A 126 29.25 1.67 -5.84
CA VAL A 126 30.53 1.70 -5.14
C VAL A 126 31.23 3.04 -5.32
N GLY A 127 31.76 3.58 -4.23
CA GLY A 127 32.59 4.78 -4.21
C GLY A 127 34.06 4.43 -4.49
N SER A 128 34.79 5.40 -5.05
CA SER A 128 36.20 5.23 -5.44
C SER A 128 37.15 4.84 -4.29
N GLY A 129 36.78 5.16 -3.05
CA GLY A 129 37.54 4.82 -1.85
C GLY A 129 37.31 3.41 -1.30
N ASN A 130 36.35 2.66 -1.84
CA ASN A 130 36.03 1.34 -1.32
C ASN A 130 37.19 0.35 -1.55
N SER A 131 37.71 -0.20 -0.47
CA SER A 131 38.80 -1.19 -0.52
C SER A 131 38.41 -2.55 0.06
N THR A 132 37.37 -2.59 0.89
CA THR A 132 37.02 -3.77 1.69
C THR A 132 35.52 -4.04 1.77
N GLY A 133 34.68 -3.15 1.24
CA GLY A 133 33.23 -3.28 1.25
C GLY A 133 32.66 -4.05 0.06
N PRO A 134 31.34 -4.26 0.06
CA PRO A 134 30.66 -4.94 -1.03
C PRO A 134 30.88 -4.22 -2.38
N VAL A 135 31.02 -5.02 -3.44
CA VAL A 135 31.13 -4.53 -4.82
C VAL A 135 29.79 -4.80 -5.53
N PRO A 136 29.28 -3.85 -6.32
CA PRO A 136 28.01 -3.97 -7.00
C PRO A 136 27.92 -5.22 -7.88
N VAL A 137 26.83 -5.94 -7.72
CA VAL A 137 26.40 -7.01 -8.62
C VAL A 137 25.02 -6.62 -9.15
N GLN A 138 24.73 -6.99 -10.40
CA GLN A 138 23.44 -6.69 -11.01
C GLN A 138 22.28 -7.12 -10.09
N ASN A 139 21.42 -6.17 -9.75
CA ASN A 139 20.24 -6.33 -8.89
C ASN A 139 20.54 -6.71 -7.43
N ASP A 140 21.74 -6.47 -6.92
CA ASP A 140 22.16 -6.85 -5.56
C ASP A 140 21.24 -6.29 -4.45
N ASN A 141 20.72 -5.07 -4.58
CA ASN A 141 19.77 -4.49 -3.62
C ASN A 141 18.40 -5.17 -3.70
N ALA A 142 17.89 -5.45 -4.89
CA ALA A 142 16.64 -6.20 -5.05
C ALA A 142 16.78 -7.64 -4.50
N GLU A 143 17.94 -8.27 -4.71
CA GLU A 143 18.25 -9.60 -4.17
C GLU A 143 18.33 -9.59 -2.64
N ALA A 144 19.01 -8.60 -2.06
CA ALA A 144 19.13 -8.45 -0.62
C ALA A 144 17.77 -8.23 0.05
N VAL A 145 16.93 -7.32 -0.49
CA VAL A 145 15.56 -7.11 0.01
C VAL A 145 14.75 -8.39 -0.09
N ALA A 146 14.74 -9.07 -1.25
CA ALA A 146 14.00 -10.32 -1.43
C ALA A 146 14.42 -11.40 -0.42
N LYS A 147 15.73 -11.54 -0.17
CA LYS A 147 16.27 -12.50 0.81
C LYS A 147 15.80 -12.21 2.22
N ASP A 148 15.69 -10.95 2.62
CA ASP A 148 15.22 -10.60 3.96
C ASP A 148 13.70 -10.78 4.08
N LEU A 149 12.93 -10.35 3.08
CA LEU A 149 11.47 -10.55 3.04
C LEU A 149 11.08 -12.05 3.08
N THR A 150 11.82 -12.91 2.38
CA THR A 150 11.55 -14.35 2.34
C THR A 150 11.96 -15.08 3.62
N LYS A 151 12.74 -14.47 4.52
CA LYS A 151 13.09 -15.01 5.84
C LYS A 151 12.10 -14.66 6.94
N LEU A 152 11.20 -13.72 6.69
CA LEU A 152 10.15 -13.34 7.64
C LEU A 152 9.25 -14.53 7.98
N THR A 153 8.55 -14.44 9.12
CA THR A 153 7.52 -15.41 9.48
C THR A 153 6.35 -15.35 8.49
N THR A 154 5.53 -16.42 8.43
CA THR A 154 4.37 -16.46 7.54
C THR A 154 3.41 -15.27 7.75
N GLU A 155 3.22 -14.85 8.99
CA GLU A 155 2.35 -13.71 9.32
C GLU A 155 2.95 -12.38 8.82
N GLU A 156 4.24 -12.15 9.08
CA GLU A 156 4.96 -10.97 8.61
C GLU A 156 5.00 -10.91 7.08
N LYS A 157 5.16 -12.06 6.40
CA LYS A 157 5.07 -12.17 4.94
C LYS A 157 3.71 -11.73 4.40
N ASN A 158 2.63 -12.13 5.05
CA ASN A 158 1.27 -11.72 4.63
C ASN A 158 1.09 -10.19 4.77
N ILE A 159 1.60 -9.60 5.85
CA ILE A 159 1.58 -8.15 6.05
C ILE A 159 2.37 -7.44 4.96
N VAL A 160 3.60 -7.88 4.69
CA VAL A 160 4.46 -7.32 3.64
C VAL A 160 3.81 -7.44 2.26
N ALA A 161 3.25 -8.61 1.95
CA ALA A 161 2.56 -8.86 0.69
C ALA A 161 1.38 -7.89 0.49
N GLY A 162 0.59 -7.67 1.55
CA GLY A 162 -0.50 -6.68 1.53
C GLY A 162 0.00 -5.24 1.34
N LEU A 163 1.12 -4.88 1.98
CA LEU A 163 1.72 -3.56 1.82
C LEU A 163 2.30 -3.35 0.40
N LEU A 164 2.99 -4.34 -0.16
CA LEU A 164 3.50 -4.30 -1.54
C LEU A 164 2.37 -4.16 -2.55
N ALA A 165 1.30 -4.94 -2.40
CA ALA A 165 0.14 -4.83 -3.27
C ALA A 165 -0.45 -3.42 -3.20
N LYS A 166 -0.64 -2.91 -1.99
CA LYS A 166 -1.19 -1.57 -1.75
C LYS A 166 -0.34 -0.44 -2.32
N THR A 167 0.99 -0.51 -2.18
CA THR A 167 1.88 0.57 -2.64
C THR A 167 2.18 0.53 -4.13
N ILE A 168 2.27 -0.66 -4.73
CA ILE A 168 2.69 -0.84 -6.13
C ILE A 168 1.51 -0.79 -7.09
N GLU A 169 0.29 -1.17 -6.68
CA GLU A 169 -0.91 -1.01 -7.52
C GLU A 169 -1.27 0.48 -7.78
N GLY A 170 -0.54 1.44 -7.21
CA GLY A 170 -0.90 2.86 -7.30
C GLY A 170 -2.16 3.19 -6.49
N GLY A 171 -2.52 2.32 -5.55
CA GLY A 171 -3.54 2.59 -4.55
C GLY A 171 -3.02 3.64 -3.58
N GLU A 172 -3.23 4.92 -3.88
CA GLU A 172 -3.57 5.85 -2.82
C GLU A 172 -4.74 5.19 -2.07
N VAL A 173 -4.43 4.54 -0.96
CA VAL A 173 -5.47 4.17 -0.01
C VAL A 173 -5.89 5.48 0.60
N VAL A 174 -6.84 6.11 -0.08
CA VAL A 174 -7.91 6.78 0.63
C VAL A 174 -8.45 5.72 1.58
N GLU A 175 -7.99 5.80 2.82
CA GLU A 175 -8.52 5.02 3.92
C GLU A 175 -9.96 5.50 4.08
N ILE A 176 -10.88 4.93 3.31
CA ILE A 176 -12.30 5.14 3.53
C ILE A 176 -12.63 4.33 4.78
N ARG A 177 -12.35 4.91 5.95
CA ARG A 177 -12.95 4.51 7.22
C ARG A 177 -14.44 4.81 7.12
N ALA A 178 -15.19 3.88 6.52
CA ALA A 178 -16.63 3.93 6.32
C ALA A 178 -17.15 5.25 5.72
N VAL A 179 -17.57 5.24 4.45
CA VAL A 179 -18.49 6.31 3.98
C VAL A 179 -19.80 6.14 4.74
N SER A 180 -19.98 6.91 5.83
CA SER A 180 -21.31 7.11 6.39
C SER A 180 -22.06 8.05 5.46
N SER A 181 -22.71 7.46 4.46
CA SER A 181 -23.58 8.15 3.51
C SER A 181 -24.93 8.42 4.18
N THR A 182 -25.07 9.52 4.93
CA THR A 182 -26.38 9.99 5.37
C THR A 182 -27.07 10.68 4.18
N SER A 183 -27.99 9.99 3.52
CA SER A 183 -28.84 10.59 2.49
C SER A 183 -30.15 11.07 3.10
N VAL A 184 -30.50 12.34 2.92
CA VAL A 184 -31.83 12.85 3.25
C VAL A 184 -32.60 13.00 1.94
N MET A 185 -33.75 12.33 1.83
CA MET A 185 -34.61 12.37 0.64
C MET A 185 -36.05 12.70 1.03
N VAL A 186 -36.61 13.67 0.32
CA VAL A 186 -38.03 14.02 0.39
C VAL A 186 -38.72 13.35 -0.79
N ASN A 187 -39.70 12.47 -0.52
CA ASN A 187 -40.47 11.78 -1.56
C ASN A 187 -41.86 12.40 -1.67
N ALA A 188 -42.30 12.68 -2.90
CA ALA A 188 -43.68 12.93 -3.23
C ALA A 188 -44.24 11.69 -3.91
N SER A 189 -45.38 11.20 -3.43
CA SER A 189 -45.91 9.91 -3.85
C SER A 189 -47.37 9.95 -4.20
N TYR A 190 -47.75 9.07 -5.12
CA TYR A 190 -49.11 8.91 -5.61
C TYR A 190 -49.52 7.44 -5.50
N ASP A 191 -50.64 7.21 -4.82
CA ASP A 191 -51.34 5.93 -4.81
C ASP A 191 -52.14 5.78 -6.10
N LEU A 192 -51.84 4.76 -6.88
CA LEU A 192 -52.63 4.40 -8.05
C LEU A 192 -53.76 3.49 -7.55
N LEU A 193 -54.92 4.08 -7.29
CA LEU A 193 -56.11 3.33 -6.87
C LEU A 193 -56.49 2.31 -7.94
N SER A 194 -56.43 1.03 -7.57
CA SER A 194 -56.97 -0.07 -8.38
C SER A 194 -58.21 -0.59 -7.64
N GLU A 195 -59.40 -0.26 -8.14
CA GLU A 195 -60.66 -0.77 -7.58
C GLU A 195 -60.69 -2.30 -7.72
N GLY A 196 -60.71 -3.02 -6.59
CA GLY A 196 -61.03 -4.45 -6.54
C GLY A 196 -59.88 -5.44 -6.33
N LEU A 197 -58.64 -5.01 -6.10
CA LEU A 197 -57.55 -5.90 -5.67
C LEU A 197 -56.99 -5.46 -4.30
N GLY A 198 -56.74 -6.42 -3.40
CA GLY A 198 -56.10 -6.20 -2.09
C GLY A 198 -54.62 -5.77 -2.15
N VAL A 199 -54.21 -5.11 -3.24
CA VAL A 199 -52.85 -4.64 -3.52
C VAL A 199 -52.95 -3.26 -4.15
N VAL A 200 -52.27 -2.27 -3.57
CA VAL A 200 -52.27 -0.89 -4.07
C VAL A 200 -50.91 -0.58 -4.70
N PRO A 201 -50.83 -0.38 -6.04
CA PRO A 201 -49.61 0.10 -6.68
C PRO A 201 -49.32 1.56 -6.28
N TYR A 202 -48.06 1.84 -5.99
CA TYR A 202 -47.56 3.10 -5.44
C TYR A 202 -46.34 3.56 -6.21
N ALA A 203 -46.31 4.84 -6.58
CA ALA A 203 -45.15 5.45 -7.22
C ALA A 203 -44.70 6.70 -6.45
N CYS A 204 -43.39 6.83 -6.21
CA CYS A 204 -42.79 8.01 -5.61
C CYS A 204 -41.71 8.59 -6.51
N VAL A 205 -41.65 9.91 -6.51
CA VAL A 205 -40.51 10.67 -7.00
C VAL A 205 -39.90 11.43 -5.82
N GLY A 206 -38.61 11.25 -5.62
CA GLY A 206 -37.87 11.81 -4.50
C GLY A 206 -36.75 12.72 -4.96
N LEU A 207 -36.56 13.82 -4.24
CA LEU A 207 -35.40 14.69 -4.37
C LEU A 207 -34.66 14.69 -3.03
N GLY A 208 -33.35 14.60 -3.09
CA GLY A 208 -32.54 14.62 -1.88
C GLY A 208 -31.09 14.92 -2.15
N GLY A 209 -30.31 14.88 -1.08
CA GLY A 209 -28.87 15.05 -1.13
C GLY A 209 -28.18 13.90 -0.42
N ASN A 210 -27.06 13.47 -0.99
CA ASN A 210 -26.12 12.64 -0.26
C ASN A 210 -25.05 13.54 0.38
N PHE A 211 -24.93 13.47 1.70
CA PHE A 211 -23.87 14.14 2.44
C PHE A 211 -22.73 13.16 2.63
N VAL A 212 -21.67 13.31 1.82
CA VAL A 212 -20.43 12.57 2.00
C VAL A 212 -19.56 13.40 2.93
N GLY A 213 -19.45 12.98 4.19
CA GLY A 213 -18.50 13.57 5.12
C GLY A 213 -17.09 13.08 4.80
N VAL A 214 -16.24 13.97 4.29
CA VAL A 214 -14.79 13.73 4.21
C VAL A 214 -14.17 14.35 5.46
N VAL A 215 -13.22 13.65 6.10
CA VAL A 215 -12.47 14.14 7.26
C VAL A 215 -11.54 15.25 6.80
N ASP A 216 -12.08 16.46 6.57
CA ASP A 216 -11.38 17.76 6.66
C ASP A 216 -12.37 18.95 6.53
N GLY A 217 -13.49 18.90 7.25
CA GLY A 217 -14.43 20.03 7.39
C GLY A 217 -15.19 20.50 6.13
N HIS A 218 -14.96 19.89 4.96
CA HIS A 218 -15.64 20.23 3.71
C HIS A 218 -16.78 19.26 3.42
N ILE A 219 -18.01 19.73 3.58
CA ILE A 219 -19.22 19.00 3.17
C ILE A 219 -19.47 19.33 1.70
N THR A 220 -19.31 18.35 0.80
CA THR A 220 -19.71 18.48 -0.61
C THR A 220 -21.09 17.84 -0.80
N PRO A 221 -22.18 18.62 -0.84
CA PRO A 221 -23.51 18.07 -1.08
C PRO A 221 -23.59 17.58 -2.54
N LYS A 222 -23.97 16.31 -2.73
CA LYS A 222 -24.36 15.80 -4.06
C LYS A 222 -25.88 15.69 -4.13
N LEU A 223 -26.49 16.38 -5.08
CA LEU A 223 -27.92 16.29 -5.34
C LEU A 223 -28.24 14.94 -5.97
N ALA A 224 -29.36 14.35 -5.57
CA ALA A 224 -29.81 13.07 -6.06
C ALA A 224 -31.33 13.11 -6.33
N TYR A 225 -31.74 12.47 -7.42
CA TYR A 225 -33.15 12.16 -7.65
C TYR A 225 -33.38 10.65 -7.47
N ARG A 226 -34.52 10.28 -6.88
CA ARG A 226 -34.92 8.89 -6.67
C ARG A 226 -36.27 8.62 -7.28
N LEU A 227 -36.38 7.53 -8.02
CA LEU A 227 -37.63 6.98 -8.51
C LEU A 227 -37.91 5.70 -7.72
N LYS A 228 -39.10 5.59 -7.12
CA LYS A 228 -39.51 4.43 -6.33
C LYS A 228 -40.84 3.93 -6.86
N ALA A 229 -40.94 2.63 -7.11
CA ALA A 229 -42.17 1.96 -7.50
C ALA A 229 -42.39 0.77 -6.59
N GLU A 230 -43.52 0.75 -5.88
CA GLU A 230 -43.83 -0.24 -4.86
C GLU A 230 -45.27 -0.72 -4.95
N LEU A 231 -45.52 -1.87 -4.33
CA LEU A 231 -46.83 -2.44 -4.10
C LEU A 231 -47.05 -2.49 -2.60
N SER A 232 -48.15 -1.90 -2.14
CA SER A 232 -48.61 -1.96 -0.75
C SER A 232 -49.62 -3.10 -0.59
N TYR A 233 -49.37 -3.97 0.39
CA TYR A 233 -50.20 -5.11 0.77
C TYR A 233 -50.68 -4.89 2.20
N GLN A 234 -51.99 -4.81 2.39
CA GLN A 234 -52.58 -4.65 3.72
C GLN A 234 -52.68 -6.01 4.41
N LEU A 235 -51.90 -6.23 5.48
CA LEU A 235 -51.91 -7.47 6.26
C LEU A 235 -52.99 -7.45 7.34
N SER A 236 -53.19 -6.27 7.96
CA SER A 236 -54.23 -5.96 8.95
C SER A 236 -54.62 -4.48 8.81
N PRO A 237 -55.74 -4.00 9.40
CA PRO A 237 -56.12 -2.58 9.35
C PRO A 237 -55.02 -1.60 9.79
N GLU A 238 -54.08 -2.06 10.62
CA GLU A 238 -52.99 -1.26 11.19
C GLU A 238 -51.60 -1.59 10.60
N ILE A 239 -51.48 -2.63 9.77
CA ILE A 239 -50.18 -3.14 9.29
C ILE A 239 -50.22 -3.31 7.77
N SER A 240 -49.32 -2.62 7.08
CA SER A 240 -49.10 -2.74 5.65
C SER A 240 -47.66 -3.16 5.35
N ALA A 241 -47.50 -4.09 4.42
CA ALA A 241 -46.22 -4.49 3.86
C ALA A 241 -46.01 -3.81 2.50
N PHE A 242 -44.79 -3.33 2.25
CA PHE A 242 -44.43 -2.68 0.99
C PHE A 242 -43.33 -3.48 0.31
N ALA A 243 -43.51 -3.81 -0.97
CA ALA A 243 -42.51 -4.46 -1.78
C ALA A 243 -42.28 -3.65 -3.05
N GLY A 244 -41.04 -3.29 -3.34
CA GLY A 244 -40.75 -2.55 -4.57
C GLY A 244 -39.29 -2.31 -4.84
N LYS A 245 -39.06 -1.55 -5.91
CA LYS A 245 -37.73 -1.20 -6.40
C LYS A 245 -37.58 0.31 -6.40
N HIS A 246 -36.35 0.75 -6.24
CA HIS A 246 -36.00 2.14 -6.44
C HIS A 246 -34.72 2.28 -7.26
N ALA A 247 -34.63 3.37 -7.99
CA ALA A 247 -33.43 3.81 -8.67
C ALA A 247 -33.10 5.21 -8.16
N SER A 248 -31.86 5.42 -7.75
CA SER A 248 -31.35 6.73 -7.35
C SER A 248 -30.30 7.15 -8.36
N TYR A 249 -30.32 8.41 -8.75
CA TYR A 249 -29.44 8.99 -9.74
C TYR A 249 -28.85 10.28 -9.18
N LEU A 250 -27.54 10.40 -9.25
CA LEU A 250 -26.79 11.57 -8.78
C LEU A 250 -26.73 12.62 -9.89
N LEU A 251 -26.86 13.88 -9.52
CA LEU A 251 -26.64 15.05 -10.38
C LEU A 251 -25.21 15.57 -10.23
#